data_AF-A0A8J9SRX2-F1
#
_entry.id   AF-A0A8J9SRX2-F1
#
_cell.length_a   1.000
_cell.length_b   1.000
_cell.length_c   1.000
_cell.angle_alpha   90.00
_cell.angle_beta   90.00
_cell.angle_gamma   90.00
#
_symmetry.space_group_name_H-M   'P 1'
#
loop_
_entity.id
_entity.type
_entity.pdbx_description
1 polymer ?
#
loop_
_entity_poly.entity_id
_entity_poly.type
_entity_poly.pdbx_seq_one_letter_code
_entity_poly.pdbx_strand_id
1 'polypeptide(L)'
;LATAKAMPVFASKSMTALGVALAMTALNQFYLEPVSTINMMERYSLESRGEKESNEYKRLKAQFGKFHGMSSLTNLVALCGGVAHAIYMAAALI
;
A
#
# COMPACT_ATOMS: atom_id res chain seq x y z
N LEU A 1 4.96 -6.17 39.01
CA LEU A 1 3.52 -6.42 38.74
C LEU A 1 2.97 -5.66 37.51
N ALA A 2 3.47 -4.46 37.17
CA ALA A 2 3.00 -3.70 36.00
C ALA A 2 3.36 -4.35 34.64
N THR A 3 4.48 -5.09 34.56
CA THR A 3 5.00 -5.75 33.36
C THR A 3 4.11 -6.90 32.85
N ALA A 4 3.49 -7.69 33.74
CA ALA A 4 2.69 -8.86 33.34
C ALA A 4 1.35 -8.50 32.65
N LYS A 5 0.78 -7.31 32.93
CA LYS A 5 -0.46 -6.83 32.29
C LYS A 5 -0.22 -6.12 30.96
N ALA A 6 0.98 -5.57 30.75
CA ALA A 6 1.31 -4.80 29.56
C ALA A 6 1.64 -5.69 28.35
N MET A 7 2.26 -6.85 28.60
CA MET A 7 2.64 -7.84 27.60
C MET A 7 1.48 -8.30 26.68
N PRO A 8 0.28 -8.68 27.18
CA PRO A 8 -0.84 -9.05 26.30
C PRO A 8 -1.39 -7.88 25.48
N VAL A 9 -1.32 -6.65 26.00
CA VAL A 9 -1.76 -5.45 25.29
C VAL A 9 -0.81 -5.12 24.14
N PHE A 10 0.50 -5.16 24.37
CA PHE A 10 1.49 -4.92 23.32
C PHE A 10 1.49 -6.03 22.27
N ALA A 11 1.31 -7.29 22.66
CA ALA A 11 1.15 -8.41 21.73
C ALA A 11 -0.08 -8.23 20.82
N SER A 12 -1.24 -7.85 21.37
CA SER A 12 -2.45 -7.62 20.57
C SER A 12 -2.30 -6.44 19.58
N LYS A 13 -1.71 -5.33 20.04
CA LYS A 13 -1.42 -4.17 19.18
C LYS A 13 -0.41 -4.50 18.08
N SER A 14 0.62 -5.28 18.41
CA SER A 14 1.61 -5.79 17.47
C SER A 14 0.97 -6.62 16.35
N MET A 15 0.10 -7.57 16.69
CA MET A 15 -0.62 -8.39 15.71
C MET A 15 -1.56 -7.55 14.84
N THR A 16 -2.22 -6.55 15.42
CA THR A 16 -3.06 -5.62 14.66
C THR A 16 -2.24 -4.82 13.65
N ALA A 17 -1.10 -4.27 14.07
CA ALA A 17 -0.20 -3.52 13.18
C ALA A 17 0.35 -4.39 12.04
N LEU A 18 0.72 -5.64 12.33
CA LEU A 18 1.14 -6.62 11.32
C LEU A 18 0.01 -6.95 10.34
N GLY A 19 -1.19 -7.20 10.86
CA GLY A 19 -2.36 -7.50 10.02
C GLY A 19 -2.68 -6.36 9.05
N VAL A 20 -2.64 -5.11 9.51
CA VAL A 20 -2.81 -3.93 8.64
C VAL A 20 -1.71 -3.87 7.59
N ALA A 21 -0.44 -4.08 7.98
CA ALA A 21 0.67 -4.03 7.05
C ALA A 21 0.53 -5.08 5.94
N LEU A 22 0.25 -6.33 6.30
CA LEU A 22 0.05 -7.43 5.35
C LEU A 22 -1.16 -7.19 4.44
N ALA A 23 -2.27 -6.69 4.98
CA ALA A 23 -3.46 -6.38 4.19
C ALA A 23 -3.18 -5.28 3.15
N MET A 24 -2.46 -4.22 3.54
CA MET A 24 -2.08 -3.14 2.61
C MET A 24 -1.07 -3.61 1.57
N THR A 25 -0.10 -4.44 1.94
CA THR A 25 0.82 -5.07 0.98
C THR A 25 0.06 -5.94 -0.01
N ALA A 26 -0.87 -6.78 0.45
CA ALA A 26 -1.66 -7.64 -0.43
C ALA A 26 -2.56 -6.80 -1.37
N LEU A 27 -3.22 -5.76 -0.86
CA LEU A 27 -4.02 -4.85 -1.66
C LEU A 27 -3.18 -4.16 -2.75
N ASN A 28 -1.96 -3.75 -2.42
CA ASN A 28 -1.06 -3.17 -3.40
C ASN A 28 -0.67 -4.20 -4.47
N GLN A 29 -0.12 -5.33 -4.04
CA GLN A 29 0.50 -6.35 -4.91
C GLN A 29 -0.50 -7.00 -5.86
N PHE A 30 -1.69 -7.32 -5.37
CA PHE A 30 -2.66 -8.11 -6.14
C PHE A 30 -3.73 -7.28 -6.84
N TYR A 31 -3.81 -5.96 -6.59
CA TYR A 31 -4.84 -5.13 -7.20
C TYR A 31 -4.32 -3.79 -7.71
N LEU A 32 -3.80 -2.90 -6.85
CA LEU A 32 -3.48 -1.53 -7.25
C LEU A 32 -2.32 -1.47 -8.25
N GLU A 33 -1.26 -2.25 -8.02
CA GLU A 33 -0.09 -2.28 -8.88
C GLU A 33 -0.36 -2.94 -10.24
N PRO A 34 -1.06 -4.09 -10.34
CA PRO A 34 -1.49 -4.65 -11.61
C PRO A 34 -2.35 -3.67 -12.43
N VAL A 35 -3.35 -3.05 -11.81
CA VAL A 35 -4.26 -2.11 -12.49
C VAL A 35 -3.52 -0.86 -12.96
N SER A 36 -2.63 -0.31 -12.12
CA SER A 36 -1.80 0.83 -12.50
C SER A 36 -0.87 0.50 -13.67
N THR A 37 -0.32 -0.72 -13.69
CA THR A 37 0.57 -1.21 -14.75
C THR A 37 -0.18 -1.36 -16.07
N ILE A 38 -1.36 -1.99 -16.07
CA ILE A 38 -2.20 -2.13 -17.28
C ILE A 38 -2.52 -0.76 -17.87
N ASN A 39 -2.96 0.18 -17.03
CA ASN A 39 -3.27 1.54 -17.46
C ASN A 39 -2.04 2.25 -18.07
N MET A 40 -0.86 2.08 -17.45
CA MET A 40 0.40 2.61 -17.98
C MET A 40 0.72 2.03 -19.37
N MET A 41 0.57 0.72 -19.55
CA MET A 41 0.84 0.05 -20.81
C MET A 41 -0.13 0.48 -21.92
N GLU A 42 -1.42 0.65 -21.61
CA GLU A 42 -2.40 1.20 -22.56
C GLU A 42 -2.03 2.62 -22.99
N ARG A 43 -1.61 3.47 -22.04
CA ARG A 43 -1.11 4.81 -22.36
C ARG A 43 0.09 4.74 -23.29
N TYR A 44 1.09 3.90 -23.00
CA TYR A 44 2.25 3.75 -23.89
C TYR A 44 1.87 3.29 -25.30
N SER A 45 0.86 2.43 -25.43
CA SER A 45 0.34 2.04 -26.75
C SER A 45 -0.22 3.26 -27.51
N LEU A 46 -0.98 4.13 -26.84
CA LEU A 46 -1.50 5.37 -27.43
C LEU A 46 -0.37 6.35 -27.78
N GLU A 47 0.64 6.47 -26.92
CA GLU A 47 1.80 7.32 -27.19
C GLU A 47 2.55 6.85 -28.45
N SER A 48 2.72 5.53 -28.61
CA SER A 48 3.40 4.95 -29.78
C SER A 48 2.65 5.20 -31.10
N ARG A 49 1.33 5.41 -31.03
CA ARG A 49 0.48 5.76 -32.20
C ARG A 49 0.34 7.28 -32.41
N GLY A 50 0.95 8.10 -31.56
CA GLY A 50 0.86 9.57 -31.64
C GLY A 50 -0.44 10.15 -31.06
N GLU A 51 -1.20 9.38 -30.28
CA GLU A 51 -2.56 9.73 -29.81
C GLU A 51 -2.59 10.41 -28.43
N LYS A 52 -1.54 11.17 -28.06
CA LYS A 52 -1.43 11.85 -26.75
C LYS A 52 -2.56 12.86 -26.48
N GLU A 53 -3.12 13.46 -27.52
CA GLU A 53 -4.20 14.44 -27.39
C GLU A 53 -5.60 13.83 -27.34
N SER A 54 -5.70 12.51 -27.53
CA SER A 54 -6.98 11.79 -27.48
C SER A 54 -7.64 11.93 -26.10
N ASN A 55 -8.98 11.96 -26.10
CA ASN A 55 -9.77 11.93 -24.86
C ASN A 55 -9.48 10.67 -24.05
N GLU A 56 -9.19 9.56 -24.73
CA GLU A 56 -8.83 8.31 -24.09
C GLU A 56 -7.49 8.41 -23.33
N TYR A 57 -6.46 9.00 -23.94
CA TYR A 57 -5.19 9.23 -23.26
C TYR A 57 -5.37 10.11 -22.01
N LYS A 58 -6.16 11.18 -22.11
CA LYS A 58 -6.48 12.07 -20.98
C LYS A 58 -7.21 11.33 -19.86
N ARG A 59 -8.18 10.48 -20.20
CA ARG A 59 -8.91 9.61 -19.25
C ARG A 59 -7.96 8.63 -18.55
N LEU A 60 -7.13 7.92 -19.30
CA LEU A 60 -6.18 6.96 -18.75
C LEU A 60 -5.15 7.66 -17.87
N LYS A 61 -4.63 8.83 -18.26
CA LYS A 61 -3.70 9.62 -17.43
C LYS A 61 -4.30 10.00 -16.08
N ALA A 62 -5.56 10.41 -16.04
CA ALA A 62 -6.25 10.70 -14.78
C ALA A 62 -6.43 9.45 -13.91
N GLN A 63 -6.80 8.33 -14.52
CA GLN A 63 -6.92 7.04 -13.82
C GLN A 63 -5.57 6.56 -13.28
N PHE A 64 -4.49 6.66 -14.06
CA PHE A 64 -3.14 6.34 -13.64
C PHE A 64 -2.77 7.10 -12.38
N GLY A 65 -2.94 8.43 -12.37
CA GLY A 65 -2.64 9.25 -11.19
C GLY A 65 -3.38 8.79 -9.93
N LYS A 66 -4.65 8.39 -10.08
CA LYS A 66 -5.45 7.84 -8.98
C LYS A 66 -4.91 6.50 -8.49
N PHE A 67 -4.72 5.52 -9.38
CA PHE A 67 -4.27 4.17 -9.00
C PHE A 67 -2.84 4.17 -8.45
N HIS A 68 -1.93 4.91 -9.08
CA HIS A 68 -0.55 5.07 -8.64
C HIS A 68 -0.46 5.75 -7.27
N GLY A 69 -1.27 6.80 -7.04
CA GLY A 69 -1.36 7.46 -5.74
C GLY A 69 -1.89 6.54 -4.64
N MET A 70 -2.94 5.76 -4.93
CA MET A 70 -3.46 4.76 -3.98
C MET A 70 -2.43 3.66 -3.68
N SER A 71 -1.73 3.15 -4.69
CA SER A 71 -0.65 2.17 -4.55
C SER A 71 0.45 2.68 -3.61
N SER A 72 0.91 3.92 -3.83
CA SER A 72 1.92 4.56 -2.99
C SER A 72 1.44 4.74 -1.54
N LEU A 73 0.17 5.12 -1.35
CA LEU A 73 -0.43 5.24 -0.02
C LEU A 73 -0.49 3.88 0.69
N THR A 74 -0.91 2.82 0.01
CA THR A 74 -0.94 1.48 0.62
C THR A 74 0.45 1.01 1.04
N ASN A 75 1.48 1.29 0.24
CA ASN A 75 2.87 0.99 0.62
C ASN A 75 3.33 1.81 1.83
N LEU A 76 2.93 3.09 1.93
CA LEU A 76 3.23 3.91 3.11
C LEU A 76 2.54 3.38 4.38
N VAL A 77 1.26 3.00 4.29
CA VAL A 77 0.54 2.41 5.43
C VAL A 77 1.17 1.07 5.82
N ALA A 78 1.57 0.24 4.85
CA ALA A 78 2.27 -1.01 5.11
C ALA A 78 3.60 -0.77 5.84
N LEU A 79 4.39 0.21 5.41
CA LEU A 79 5.64 0.60 6.06
C LEU A 79 5.41 1.05 7.51
N CYS A 80 4.48 1.99 7.73
CA CYS A 80 4.14 2.47 9.06
C CYS A 80 3.62 1.35 9.97
N GLY A 81 2.78 0.45 9.45
CA GLY A 81 2.29 -0.72 10.17
C GLY A 81 3.41 -1.70 10.54
N GLY A 82 4.35 -1.96 9.64
CA GLY A 82 5.53 -2.78 9.89
C GLY A 82 6.44 -2.18 10.97
N VAL A 83 6.69 -0.87 10.93
CA VAL A 83 7.45 -0.16 11.97
C VAL A 83 6.72 -0.22 13.32
N ALA A 84 5.42 0.03 13.35
CA ALA A 84 4.62 -0.06 14.58
C ALA A 84 4.62 -1.49 15.16
N HIS A 85 4.52 -2.51 14.30
CA HIS A 85 4.64 -3.91 14.70
C HIS A 85 5.98 -4.17 15.39
N ALA A 86 7.09 -3.72 14.79
CA ALA A 86 8.43 -3.88 15.35
C ALA A 86 8.58 -3.17 16.71
N ILE A 87 8.05 -1.94 16.85
CA ILE A 87 8.06 -1.20 18.13
C ILE A 87 7.27 -1.95 19.21
N TYR A 88 6.06 -2.43 18.90
CA TYR A 88 5.25 -3.17 19.87
C TYR A 88 5.85 -4.52 20.25
N MET A 89 6.53 -5.21 19.31
CA MET A 89 7.28 -6.42 19.64
C MET A 89 8.45 -6.13 20.57
N ALA A 90 9.25 -5.11 20.27
CA ALA A 90 10.37 -4.72 21.13
C ALA A 90 9.91 -4.34 22.53
N ALA A 91 8.81 -3.58 22.64
CA ALA A 91 8.23 -3.19 23.92
C ALA A 91 7.62 -4.37 24.72
N ALA A 92 7.27 -5.48 24.07
CA ALA A 92 6.78 -6.68 24.75
C ALA A 92 7.92 -7.56 25.31
N LEU A 93 9.16 -7.35 24.88
CA LEU A 93 10.34 -8.09 25.31
C LEU A 93 11.06 -7.45 26.53
N ILE A 94 10.68 -6.23 26.91
CA ILE A 94 11.23 -5.45 28.03
C ILE A 94 10.18 -5.37 29.15
#